data_AF-A0A4R3YIC8-F1
#
_entry.id   AF-A0A4R3YIC8-F1
#
_cell.length_a   1.000
_cell.length_b   1.000
_cell.length_c   1.000
_cell.angle_alpha   90.00
_cell.angle_beta   90.00
_cell.angle_gamma   90.00
#
_symmetry.space_group_name_H-M   'P 1'
#
loop_
_entity.id
_entity.type
_entity.pdbx_description
1 polymer ?
#
loop_
_entity_poly.entity_id
_entity_poly.type
_entity_poly.pdbx_seq_one_letter_code
_entity_poly.pdbx_strand_id
1 'polypeptide(L)'
;GSPNKAGTHGAHGAPLGADEVAATRQQLGWTDGPFVIADAIYQDWDAKAAGAQKEAAWNEKRAAYAREYPELAAEFTRRMNGELPASWQTETRRIIEQLQANPAKIASRKASQNALEAYGPLLPELLGGSADLAPSNLTLWSKSVSIADDATGNYIHYGVREFGMTAIANGIAHHGGFVPYTATFLMFVEYARNAVRMAALMKARHIMVYTHDSIGLGEDGPTHQPVEQLASLRLTPNMSNWRPCDQVETAIAWKAAIERHDGPTALILSRQSLAQQSRDAQQLADVARGGYVLKDGDGVPELIIIATGSEVELAVSAWETLSAEGRRVRVVSLPSTDVFDRQDAAYRESVLPAAVSARLAIEAGIADYWYKYVGLNGAIIGMTGFGESAPAEELFKLFGFTADNVLEKARGLLG
;
A
#
# COMPACT_ATOMS: atom_id res chain seq x y z
N GLY A 1 16.72 34.37 26.76
CA GLY A 1 18.04 33.72 26.71
C GLY A 1 18.98 34.54 25.86
N SER A 2 18.86 34.45 24.53
CA SER A 2 19.72 35.20 23.60
C SER A 2 19.35 36.70 23.57
N PRO A 3 20.27 37.62 23.89
CA PRO A 3 19.96 39.05 23.93
C PRO A 3 19.74 39.68 22.55
N ASN A 4 20.45 39.23 21.51
CA ASN A 4 20.39 39.89 20.19
C ASN A 4 19.52 39.15 19.17
N LYS A 5 19.17 37.88 19.43
CA LYS A 5 18.39 37.06 18.48
C LYS A 5 17.07 36.53 19.04
N ALA A 6 16.77 36.68 20.34
CA ALA A 6 15.47 36.29 20.87
C ALA A 6 14.33 37.05 20.17
N GLY A 7 13.26 36.33 19.80
CA GLY A 7 12.12 36.90 19.08
C GLY A 7 12.37 37.18 17.60
N THR A 8 13.52 36.76 17.04
CA THR A 8 13.87 37.01 15.64
C THR A 8 13.98 35.71 14.84
N HIS A 9 13.82 35.79 13.51
CA HIS A 9 14.06 34.67 12.60
C HIS A 9 15.52 34.18 12.64
N GLY A 10 16.46 35.02 13.08
CA GLY A 10 17.89 34.70 13.18
C GLY A 10 18.22 33.60 14.20
N ALA A 11 17.27 33.24 15.08
CA ALA A 11 17.41 32.13 16.02
C ALA A 11 16.77 30.81 15.54
N HIS A 12 16.07 30.80 14.40
CA HIS A 12 15.24 29.67 13.99
C HIS A 12 16.03 28.46 13.44
N GLY A 13 16.89 28.69 12.45
CA GLY A 13 17.48 27.61 11.64
C GLY A 13 18.99 27.69 11.46
N ALA A 14 19.68 28.54 12.23
CA ALA A 14 21.12 28.70 12.18
C ALA A 14 21.72 28.68 13.60
N PRO A 15 22.94 28.16 13.77
CA PRO A 15 23.68 28.32 15.02
C PRO A 15 23.72 29.79 15.46
N LEU A 16 23.60 30.05 16.76
CA LEU A 16 23.64 31.41 17.29
C LEU A 16 24.98 32.12 17.00
N GLY A 17 26.08 31.36 16.95
CA GLY A 17 27.46 31.88 16.83
C GLY A 17 28.11 32.04 18.21
N ALA A 18 29.45 31.98 18.27
CA ALA A 18 30.19 31.95 19.53
C ALA A 18 29.90 33.16 20.43
N ASP A 19 29.91 34.37 19.86
CA ASP A 19 29.67 35.61 20.60
C ASP A 19 28.25 35.67 21.18
N GLU A 20 27.25 35.29 20.38
CA GLU A 20 25.86 35.28 20.81
C GLU A 20 25.60 34.19 21.85
N VAL A 21 26.27 33.04 21.74
CA VAL A 21 26.24 31.99 22.76
C VAL A 21 26.86 32.46 24.07
N ALA A 22 27.97 33.21 24.03
CA ALA A 22 28.59 33.80 25.23
C ALA A 22 27.66 34.84 25.89
N ALA A 23 27.06 35.73 25.10
CA ALA A 23 26.09 36.71 25.57
C ALA A 23 24.82 36.04 26.14
N THR A 24 24.35 34.96 25.50
CA THR A 24 23.23 34.13 25.99
C THR A 24 23.55 33.50 27.36
N ARG A 25 24.75 32.93 27.52
CA ARG A 25 25.20 32.36 28.79
C ARG A 25 25.23 33.40 29.90
N GLN A 26 25.80 34.57 29.62
CA GLN A 26 25.82 35.69 30.56
C GLN A 26 24.40 36.13 30.95
N GLN A 27 23.50 36.29 29.98
CA GLN A 27 22.11 36.71 30.22
C GLN A 27 21.30 35.69 31.03
N LEU A 28 21.58 34.40 30.88
CA LEU A 28 20.92 33.32 31.61
C LEU A 28 21.58 33.00 32.96
N GLY A 29 22.73 33.60 33.27
CA GLY A 29 23.53 33.23 34.44
C GLY A 29 24.13 31.82 34.34
N TRP A 30 24.30 31.27 33.14
CA TRP A 30 24.86 29.94 32.92
C TRP A 30 26.39 30.01 32.79
N THR A 31 27.11 29.53 33.80
CA THR A 31 28.58 29.68 33.90
C THR A 31 29.36 28.45 33.43
N ASP A 32 28.71 27.29 33.30
CA ASP A 32 29.36 26.06 32.86
C ASP A 32 29.70 26.06 31.36
N GLY A 33 30.77 25.33 31.02
CA GLY A 33 31.24 25.16 29.64
C GLY A 33 30.27 24.37 28.74
N PRO A 34 30.53 24.32 27.42
CA PRO A 34 29.74 23.50 26.50
C PRO A 34 29.70 22.03 26.94
N PHE A 35 28.50 21.45 26.99
CA PHE A 35 28.25 20.06 27.40
C PHE A 35 28.69 19.70 28.83
N VAL A 36 28.98 20.69 29.67
CA VAL A 36 29.17 20.51 31.12
C VAL A 36 27.84 20.75 31.80
N ILE A 37 27.32 19.73 32.48
CA ILE A 37 26.10 19.79 33.28
C ILE A 37 26.49 19.34 34.70
N ALA A 38 26.26 20.20 35.69
CA ALA A 38 26.60 19.89 37.08
C ALA A 38 25.80 18.68 37.62
N ASP A 39 26.41 17.91 38.51
CA ASP A 39 25.80 16.69 39.08
C ASP A 39 24.45 16.96 39.76
N ALA A 40 24.30 18.11 40.43
CA ALA A 40 23.03 18.50 41.05
C ALA A 40 21.89 18.62 40.02
N ILE A 41 22.18 19.15 38.83
CA ILE A 41 21.21 19.24 37.74
C ILE A 41 20.86 17.84 37.24
N TYR A 42 21.86 16.95 37.07
CA TYR A 42 21.56 15.56 36.73
C TYR A 42 20.67 14.88 37.77
N GLN A 43 20.94 15.08 39.05
CA GLN A 43 20.16 14.50 40.15
C GLN A 43 18.72 15.00 40.16
N ASP A 44 18.48 16.29 39.87
CA ASP A 44 17.14 16.87 39.80
C ASP A 44 16.33 16.37 38.57
N TRP A 45 17.01 16.04 37.48
CA TRP A 45 16.38 15.58 36.23
C TRP A 45 16.31 14.05 36.09
N ASP A 46 17.00 13.29 36.94
CA ASP A 46 17.05 11.83 36.87
C ASP A 46 15.67 11.21 37.16
N ALA A 47 15.02 10.74 36.09
CA ALA A 47 13.71 10.11 36.18
C ALA A 47 13.77 8.57 36.24
N LYS A 48 14.95 7.94 36.37
CA LYS A 48 15.08 6.48 36.26
C LYS A 48 14.37 5.78 37.41
N ALA A 49 14.59 6.22 38.65
CA ALA A 49 13.95 5.62 39.83
C ALA A 49 12.42 5.79 39.78
N ALA A 50 11.94 7.00 39.45
CA ALA A 50 10.52 7.28 39.31
C ALA A 50 9.86 6.50 38.16
N GLY A 51 10.56 6.37 37.02
CA GLY A 51 10.12 5.58 35.87
C GLY A 51 10.02 4.09 36.21
N ALA A 52 11.06 3.52 36.80
CA ALA A 52 11.08 2.13 37.24
C ALA A 52 9.96 1.82 38.24
N GLN A 53 9.69 2.72 39.18
CA GLN A 53 8.59 2.56 40.12
C GLN A 53 7.21 2.57 39.42
N LYS A 54 6.99 3.50 38.49
CA LYS A 54 5.73 3.58 37.72
C LYS A 54 5.52 2.34 36.86
N GLU A 55 6.57 1.87 36.20
CA GLU A 55 6.53 0.66 35.36
C GLU A 55 6.31 -0.60 36.20
N ALA A 56 7.00 -0.74 37.34
CA ALA A 56 6.79 -1.86 38.26
C ALA A 56 5.33 -1.93 38.76
N ALA A 57 4.77 -0.78 39.17
CA ALA A 57 3.37 -0.69 39.58
C ALA A 57 2.40 -1.04 38.43
N TRP A 58 2.72 -0.70 37.18
CA TRP A 58 1.93 -1.11 36.03
C TRP A 58 2.05 -2.61 35.73
N ASN A 59 3.25 -3.18 35.87
CA ASN A 59 3.49 -4.61 35.70
C ASN A 59 2.73 -5.45 36.73
N GLU A 60 2.63 -4.99 37.99
CA GLU A 60 1.78 -5.62 39.01
C GLU A 60 0.30 -5.59 38.61
N LYS A 61 -0.21 -4.46 38.11
CA LYS A 61 -1.58 -4.36 37.59
C LYS A 61 -1.81 -5.30 36.41
N ARG A 62 -0.86 -5.40 35.48
CA ARG A 62 -0.89 -6.34 34.36
C ARG A 62 -0.91 -7.79 34.80
N ALA A 63 -0.09 -8.16 35.80
CA ALA A 63 -0.05 -9.51 36.34
C ALA A 63 -1.38 -9.87 37.04
N ALA A 64 -1.98 -8.93 37.76
CA ALA A 64 -3.33 -9.09 38.31
C ALA A 64 -4.37 -9.28 37.19
N TYR A 65 -4.34 -8.41 36.17
CA TYR A 65 -5.22 -8.51 35.00
C TYR A 65 -5.09 -9.85 34.27
N ALA A 66 -3.87 -10.38 34.08
CA ALA A 66 -3.64 -11.66 33.42
C ALA A 66 -4.14 -12.87 34.22
N ARG A 67 -4.18 -12.79 35.56
CA ARG A 67 -4.77 -13.83 36.41
C ARG A 67 -6.30 -13.84 36.32
N GLU A 68 -6.91 -12.66 36.21
CA GLU A 68 -8.37 -12.52 36.14
C GLU A 68 -8.92 -12.73 34.72
N TYR A 69 -8.19 -12.25 33.70
CA TYR A 69 -8.57 -12.28 32.28
C TYR A 69 -7.46 -12.88 31.41
N PRO A 70 -7.16 -14.18 31.54
CA PRO A 70 -6.01 -14.80 30.86
C PRO A 70 -6.05 -14.67 29.34
N GLU A 71 -7.21 -14.85 28.72
CA GLU A 71 -7.39 -14.76 27.27
C GLU A 71 -7.20 -13.32 26.76
N LEU A 72 -7.80 -12.33 27.44
CA LEU A 72 -7.67 -10.93 27.06
C LEU A 72 -6.25 -10.40 27.29
N ALA A 73 -5.55 -10.86 28.33
CA ALA A 73 -4.15 -10.50 28.57
C ALA A 73 -3.20 -11.08 27.52
N ALA A 74 -3.47 -12.31 27.06
CA ALA A 74 -2.75 -12.90 25.94
C ALA A 74 -2.99 -12.10 24.65
N GLU A 75 -4.25 -11.76 24.33
CA GLU A 75 -4.59 -10.93 23.17
C GLU A 75 -3.97 -9.52 23.24
N PHE A 76 -4.03 -8.86 24.39
CA PHE A 76 -3.40 -7.56 24.58
C PHE A 76 -1.89 -7.66 24.33
N THR A 77 -1.22 -8.68 24.86
CA THR A 77 0.22 -8.88 24.64
C THR A 77 0.55 -9.17 23.19
N ARG A 78 -0.18 -10.08 22.53
CA ARG A 78 -0.02 -10.40 21.11
C ARG A 78 -0.11 -9.14 20.25
N ARG A 79 -1.17 -8.34 20.47
CA ARG A 79 -1.41 -7.10 19.72
C ARG A 79 -0.36 -6.03 19.98
N MET A 80 0.10 -5.88 21.22
CA MET A 80 1.17 -4.93 21.56
C MET A 80 2.53 -5.33 20.97
N ASN A 81 2.80 -6.64 20.86
CA ASN A 81 3.96 -7.17 20.14
C ASN A 81 3.80 -7.11 18.61
N GLY A 82 2.61 -6.77 18.13
CA GLY A 82 2.26 -6.74 16.72
C GLY A 82 2.12 -8.13 16.08
N GLU A 83 2.17 -9.22 16.85
CA GLU A 83 2.10 -10.60 16.37
C GLU A 83 0.74 -10.93 15.75
N LEU A 84 0.70 -11.77 14.71
CA LEU A 84 -0.56 -12.25 14.11
C LEU A 84 -1.06 -13.51 14.83
N PRO A 85 -2.37 -13.84 14.74
CA PRO A 85 -2.92 -15.06 15.32
C PRO A 85 -2.21 -16.32 14.79
N ALA A 86 -2.04 -17.35 15.63
CA ALA A 86 -1.36 -18.59 15.23
C ALA A 86 -2.05 -19.31 14.04
N SER A 87 -3.37 -19.15 13.89
CA SER A 87 -4.15 -19.71 12.78
C SER A 87 -4.05 -18.93 11.46
N TRP A 88 -3.41 -17.76 11.46
CA TRP A 88 -3.43 -16.80 10.35
C TRP A 88 -3.01 -17.41 9.01
N GLN A 89 -1.89 -18.14 8.96
CA GLN A 89 -1.40 -18.73 7.70
C GLN A 89 -2.33 -19.81 7.14
N THR A 90 -2.94 -20.62 8.02
CA THR A 90 -3.84 -21.71 7.62
C THR A 90 -5.17 -21.15 7.11
N GLU A 91 -5.77 -20.19 7.84
CA GLU A 91 -7.06 -19.61 7.45
C GLU A 91 -6.95 -18.77 6.19
N THR A 92 -5.91 -17.93 6.06
CA THR A 92 -5.73 -17.12 4.86
C THR A 92 -5.50 -17.96 3.61
N ARG A 93 -4.71 -19.04 3.72
CA ARG A 93 -4.53 -20.02 2.62
C ARG A 93 -5.87 -20.62 2.19
N ARG A 94 -6.66 -21.12 3.15
CA ARG A 94 -7.99 -21.69 2.89
C ARG A 94 -8.91 -20.69 2.19
N ILE A 95 -8.93 -19.44 2.64
CA ILE A 95 -9.73 -18.36 2.03
C ILE A 95 -9.29 -18.11 0.58
N ILE A 96 -7.99 -17.98 0.33
CA ILE A 96 -7.43 -17.73 -1.00
C ILE A 96 -7.74 -18.89 -1.97
N GLU A 97 -7.55 -20.14 -1.52
CA GLU A 97 -7.88 -21.33 -2.30
C GLU A 97 -9.38 -21.40 -2.63
N GLN A 98 -10.24 -21.05 -1.67
CA GLN A 98 -11.69 -20.98 -1.90
C GLN A 98 -12.06 -19.91 -2.95
N LEU A 99 -11.44 -18.73 -2.92
CA LEU A 99 -11.66 -17.69 -3.93
C LEU A 99 -11.20 -18.15 -5.32
N GLN A 100 -10.04 -18.79 -5.41
CA GLN A 100 -9.53 -19.31 -6.69
C GLN A 100 -10.44 -20.41 -7.27
N ALA A 101 -11.02 -21.25 -6.42
CA ALA A 101 -11.95 -22.32 -6.80
C ALA A 101 -13.38 -21.83 -7.14
N ASN A 102 -13.77 -20.62 -6.71
CA ASN A 102 -15.11 -20.07 -6.91
C ASN A 102 -15.04 -18.71 -7.62
N PRO A 103 -14.88 -18.69 -8.96
CA PRO A 103 -14.70 -17.47 -9.71
C PRO A 103 -15.87 -16.49 -9.59
N ALA A 104 -15.56 -15.21 -9.40
CA ALA A 104 -16.54 -14.12 -9.42
C ALA A 104 -15.99 -12.92 -10.20
N LYS A 105 -16.82 -12.34 -11.08
CA LYS A 105 -16.52 -11.10 -11.80
C LYS A 105 -17.02 -9.90 -11.00
N ILE A 106 -16.18 -9.42 -10.09
CA ILE A 106 -16.48 -8.29 -9.18
C ILE A 106 -15.36 -7.25 -9.25
N ALA A 107 -15.66 -6.01 -8.85
CA ALA A 107 -14.65 -4.97 -8.75
C ALA A 107 -13.65 -5.28 -7.63
N SER A 108 -12.37 -4.90 -7.77
CA SER A 108 -11.40 -5.18 -6.70
C SER A 108 -11.69 -4.36 -5.43
N ARG A 109 -12.41 -3.23 -5.50
CA ARG A 109 -12.96 -2.58 -4.28
C ARG A 109 -13.96 -3.46 -3.53
N LYS A 110 -14.77 -4.25 -4.25
CA LYS A 110 -15.71 -5.19 -3.64
C LYS A 110 -14.99 -6.42 -3.12
N ALA A 111 -13.99 -6.91 -3.86
CA ALA A 111 -13.11 -7.96 -3.36
C ALA A 111 -12.35 -7.54 -2.08
N SER A 112 -11.94 -6.27 -1.99
CA SER A 112 -11.33 -5.69 -0.79
C SER A 112 -12.29 -5.70 0.40
N GLN A 113 -13.57 -5.35 0.20
CA GLN A 113 -14.58 -5.51 1.24
C GLN A 113 -14.75 -6.98 1.66
N ASN A 114 -14.74 -7.91 0.71
CA ASN A 114 -14.85 -9.34 1.02
C ASN A 114 -13.62 -9.84 1.80
N ALA A 115 -12.42 -9.31 1.52
CA ALA A 115 -11.22 -9.60 2.30
C ALA A 115 -11.33 -9.05 3.73
N LEU A 116 -11.85 -7.84 3.92
CA LEU A 116 -12.17 -7.31 5.25
C LEU A 116 -13.18 -8.18 6.00
N GLU A 117 -14.24 -8.63 5.33
CA GLU A 117 -15.25 -9.53 5.92
C GLU A 117 -14.64 -10.88 6.34
N ALA A 118 -13.70 -11.42 5.55
CA ALA A 118 -13.08 -12.71 5.82
C ALA A 118 -11.95 -12.64 6.86
N TYR A 119 -11.14 -11.58 6.85
CA TYR A 119 -9.99 -11.41 7.75
C TYR A 119 -10.33 -10.67 9.04
N GLY A 120 -11.36 -9.81 9.03
CA GLY A 120 -11.81 -9.05 10.19
C GLY A 120 -12.08 -9.89 11.43
N PRO A 121 -12.81 -11.03 11.34
CA PRO A 121 -13.02 -11.92 12.47
C PRO A 121 -11.74 -12.53 13.06
N LEU A 122 -10.65 -12.59 12.30
CA LEU A 122 -9.36 -13.11 12.74
C LEU A 122 -8.50 -12.02 13.42
N LEU A 123 -8.79 -10.74 13.17
CA LEU A 123 -7.92 -9.62 13.52
C LEU A 123 -8.67 -8.56 14.33
N PRO A 124 -8.89 -8.79 15.64
CA PRO A 124 -9.51 -7.79 16.51
C PRO A 124 -8.70 -6.48 16.62
N GLU A 125 -7.44 -6.46 16.18
CA GLU A 125 -6.60 -5.28 16.10
C GLU A 125 -6.85 -4.37 14.89
N LEU A 126 -7.69 -4.75 13.92
CA LEU A 126 -8.02 -3.85 12.82
C LEU A 126 -8.73 -2.60 13.36
N LEU A 127 -8.19 -1.42 13.02
CA LEU A 127 -8.82 -0.13 13.30
C LEU A 127 -8.92 0.67 12.00
N GLY A 128 -10.08 0.57 11.39
CA GLY A 128 -10.34 1.03 10.03
C GLY A 128 -10.96 2.40 9.93
N GLY A 129 -10.99 2.94 8.72
CA GLY A 129 -11.87 4.05 8.40
C GLY A 129 -11.73 4.57 6.99
N SER A 130 -12.62 5.50 6.62
CA SER A 130 -12.63 6.17 5.32
C SER A 130 -12.86 7.67 5.50
N ALA A 131 -12.27 8.45 4.61
CA ALA A 131 -12.48 9.89 4.52
C ALA A 131 -13.82 10.21 3.83
N ASP A 132 -14.93 9.98 4.55
CA ASP A 132 -16.31 10.23 4.10
C ASP A 132 -16.79 9.41 2.88
N LEU A 133 -16.02 8.39 2.49
CA LEU A 133 -16.24 7.60 1.27
C LEU A 133 -16.54 6.12 1.58
N ALA A 134 -16.96 5.79 2.79
CA ALA A 134 -17.22 4.40 3.21
C ALA A 134 -18.11 3.59 2.24
N PRO A 135 -19.26 4.11 1.72
CA PRO A 135 -20.08 3.37 0.77
C PRO A 135 -19.44 3.23 -0.62
N SER A 136 -18.47 4.08 -0.97
CA SER A 136 -17.80 4.09 -2.28
C SER A 136 -16.50 3.28 -2.26
N ASN A 137 -15.73 3.35 -1.17
CA ASN A 137 -14.52 2.56 -0.94
C ASN A 137 -14.83 1.13 -0.47
N LEU A 138 -16.01 0.92 0.13
CA LEU A 138 -16.47 -0.36 0.69
C LEU A 138 -15.59 -0.85 1.86
N THR A 139 -15.39 0.03 2.85
CA THR A 139 -14.48 -0.18 3.99
C THR A 139 -15.17 -0.68 5.26
N LEU A 140 -16.50 -0.76 5.25
CA LEU A 140 -17.32 -1.35 6.31
C LEU A 140 -17.54 -2.84 6.01
N TRP A 141 -17.36 -3.67 7.03
CA TRP A 141 -17.70 -5.09 7.06
C TRP A 141 -18.72 -5.35 8.19
N SER A 142 -19.27 -6.56 8.28
CA SER A 142 -20.45 -6.85 9.11
C SER A 142 -20.30 -6.57 10.62
N LYS A 143 -19.07 -6.51 11.13
CA LYS A 143 -18.76 -6.14 12.53
C LYS A 143 -18.00 -4.83 12.67
N SER A 144 -18.07 -3.95 11.67
CA SER A 144 -17.58 -2.58 11.82
C SER A 144 -18.46 -1.82 12.81
N VAL A 145 -17.83 -1.25 13.84
CA VAL A 145 -18.50 -0.42 14.86
C VAL A 145 -17.74 0.90 14.97
N SER A 146 -18.46 2.00 14.79
CA SER A 146 -17.91 3.36 14.88
C SER A 146 -17.45 3.68 16.30
N ILE A 147 -16.23 4.19 16.45
CA ILE A 147 -15.70 4.62 17.76
C ILE A 147 -16.43 5.84 18.35
N ALA A 148 -17.20 6.56 17.53
CA ALA A 148 -18.04 7.66 17.99
C ALA A 148 -19.33 7.17 18.67
N ASP A 149 -19.82 6.00 18.25
CA ASP A 149 -21.04 5.39 18.81
C ASP A 149 -20.70 4.46 19.98
N ASP A 150 -19.57 3.73 19.88
CA ASP A 150 -19.03 2.87 20.92
C ASP A 150 -17.50 2.97 20.93
N ALA A 151 -16.93 3.52 22.00
CA ALA A 151 -15.48 3.72 22.13
C ALA A 151 -14.64 2.42 22.09
N THR A 152 -15.28 1.25 22.20
CA THR A 152 -14.65 -0.08 22.02
C THR A 152 -14.69 -0.59 20.57
N GLY A 153 -15.27 0.19 19.66
CA GLY A 153 -15.39 -0.10 18.24
C GLY A 153 -14.05 -0.14 17.49
N ASN A 154 -14.14 -0.43 16.20
CA ASN A 154 -13.01 -0.72 15.31
C ASN A 154 -13.05 0.11 14.02
N TYR A 155 -13.89 1.14 13.95
CA TYR A 155 -14.08 1.96 12.76
C TYR A 155 -14.12 3.47 13.06
N ILE A 156 -13.52 4.26 12.18
CA ILE A 156 -13.39 5.71 12.30
C ILE A 156 -14.01 6.38 11.07
N HIS A 157 -14.99 7.24 11.30
CA HIS A 157 -15.48 8.19 10.29
C HIS A 157 -14.59 9.44 10.30
N TYR A 158 -13.60 9.49 9.42
CA TYR A 158 -12.62 10.59 9.42
C TYR A 158 -13.19 11.92 8.91
N GLY A 159 -14.30 11.89 8.17
CA GLY A 159 -14.77 13.01 7.34
C GLY A 159 -13.81 13.28 6.17
N VAL A 160 -14.05 14.34 5.41
CA VAL A 160 -13.22 14.73 4.24
C VAL A 160 -11.88 15.32 4.70
N ARG A 161 -10.97 14.44 5.15
CA ARG A 161 -9.72 14.81 5.86
C ARG A 161 -8.59 13.84 5.55
N GLU A 162 -8.27 13.62 4.29
CA GLU A 162 -7.33 12.60 3.83
C GLU A 162 -5.96 12.72 4.51
N PHE A 163 -5.39 13.93 4.54
CA PHE A 163 -4.09 14.15 5.19
C PHE A 163 -4.14 13.87 6.70
N GLY A 164 -5.16 14.40 7.38
CA GLY A 164 -5.38 14.16 8.80
C GLY A 164 -5.57 12.67 9.11
N MET A 165 -6.42 11.99 8.35
CA MET A 165 -6.68 10.55 8.42
C MET A 165 -5.38 9.75 8.33
N THR A 166 -4.57 9.99 7.30
CA THR A 166 -3.33 9.23 7.08
C THR A 166 -2.30 9.52 8.18
N ALA A 167 -2.16 10.78 8.63
CA ALA A 167 -1.23 11.12 9.71
C ALA A 167 -1.67 10.54 11.07
N ILE A 168 -2.98 10.54 11.37
CA ILE A 168 -3.55 9.92 12.56
C ILE A 168 -3.27 8.42 12.56
N ALA A 169 -3.50 7.74 11.43
CA ALA A 169 -3.24 6.31 11.29
C ALA A 169 -1.75 5.95 11.47
N ASN A 170 -0.81 6.84 11.09
CA ASN A 170 0.60 6.64 11.43
C ASN A 170 0.83 6.66 12.96
N GLY A 171 0.16 7.57 13.67
CA GLY A 171 0.18 7.59 15.14
C GLY A 171 -0.41 6.32 15.75
N ILE A 172 -1.53 5.82 15.22
CA ILE A 172 -2.16 4.55 15.64
C ILE A 172 -1.18 3.37 15.46
N ALA A 173 -0.52 3.29 14.30
CA ALA A 173 0.46 2.23 14.04
C ALA A 173 1.64 2.26 15.04
N HIS A 174 2.14 3.44 15.38
CA HIS A 174 3.26 3.60 16.31
C HIS A 174 2.89 3.50 17.79
N HIS A 175 1.63 3.72 18.15
CA HIS A 175 1.15 3.48 19.51
C HIS A 175 1.23 1.98 19.86
N GLY A 176 1.03 1.11 18.88
CA GLY A 176 0.95 -0.34 19.08
C GLY A 176 -0.45 -0.80 19.51
N GLY A 177 -0.72 -2.09 19.33
CA GLY A 177 -2.01 -2.70 19.65
C GLY A 177 -3.04 -2.73 18.51
N PHE A 178 -2.77 -2.05 17.38
CA PHE A 178 -3.68 -1.94 16.24
C PHE A 178 -2.98 -2.14 14.89
N VAL A 179 -3.77 -2.50 13.87
CA VAL A 179 -3.43 -2.50 12.45
C VAL A 179 -4.36 -1.49 11.77
N PRO A 180 -3.92 -0.24 11.54
CA PRO A 180 -4.78 0.76 10.94
C PRO A 180 -4.96 0.50 9.44
N TYR A 181 -6.19 0.67 8.96
CA TYR A 181 -6.45 0.86 7.54
C TYR A 181 -7.21 2.17 7.28
N THR A 182 -6.80 2.89 6.25
CA THR A 182 -7.41 4.16 5.82
C THR A 182 -7.88 4.07 4.39
N ALA A 183 -8.83 4.91 3.98
CA ALA A 183 -9.38 4.83 2.63
C ALA A 183 -9.88 6.16 2.07
N THR A 184 -9.68 6.32 0.77
CA THR A 184 -10.23 7.40 -0.07
C THR A 184 -10.11 6.97 -1.56
N PHE A 185 -10.52 7.81 -2.51
CA PHE A 185 -10.20 7.58 -3.92
C PHE A 185 -8.70 7.77 -4.18
N LEU A 186 -8.13 7.03 -5.13
CA LEU A 186 -6.69 7.08 -5.39
C LEU A 186 -6.21 8.50 -5.71
N MET A 187 -6.98 9.30 -6.45
CA MET A 187 -6.65 10.69 -6.73
C MET A 187 -6.30 11.49 -5.46
N PHE A 188 -7.06 11.30 -4.39
CA PHE A 188 -6.91 12.08 -3.16
C PHE A 188 -5.75 11.62 -2.28
N VAL A 189 -4.95 10.63 -2.72
CA VAL A 189 -3.62 10.37 -2.14
C VAL A 189 -2.73 11.62 -2.23
N GLU A 190 -2.98 12.51 -3.20
CA GLU A 190 -2.26 13.78 -3.33
C GLU A 190 -2.47 14.70 -2.13
N TYR A 191 -3.67 14.75 -1.56
CA TYR A 191 -3.95 15.50 -0.34
C TYR A 191 -3.16 14.94 0.85
N ALA A 192 -2.99 13.62 0.92
CA ALA A 192 -2.33 12.93 2.02
C ALA A 192 -0.84 12.62 1.77
N ARG A 193 -0.26 13.10 0.66
CA ARG A 193 0.96 12.53 0.08
C ARG A 193 2.16 12.50 1.03
N ASN A 194 2.31 13.54 1.84
CA ASN A 194 3.41 13.62 2.79
C ASN A 194 3.20 12.66 3.99
N ALA A 195 1.97 12.48 4.49
CA ALA A 195 1.69 11.48 5.53
C ALA A 195 1.95 10.06 5.03
N VAL A 196 1.63 9.77 3.76
CA VAL A 196 1.98 8.48 3.12
C VAL A 196 3.51 8.29 3.10
N ARG A 197 4.26 9.32 2.69
CA ARG A 197 5.73 9.28 2.72
C ARG A 197 6.27 9.08 4.14
N MET A 198 5.67 9.74 5.14
CA MET A 198 6.06 9.57 6.54
C MET A 198 5.80 8.16 7.05
N ALA A 199 4.69 7.52 6.65
CA ALA A 199 4.43 6.12 6.98
C ALA A 199 5.57 5.21 6.47
N ALA A 200 5.99 5.42 5.21
CA ALA A 200 7.08 4.67 4.60
C ALA A 200 8.43 4.94 5.28
N LEU A 201 8.73 6.20 5.59
CA LEU A 201 9.96 6.61 6.27
C LEU A 201 10.07 6.04 7.70
N MET A 202 8.97 6.10 8.46
CA MET A 202 8.92 5.63 9.85
C MET A 202 8.71 4.12 9.97
N LYS A 203 8.55 3.41 8.84
CA LYS A 203 8.26 1.97 8.79
C LYS A 203 6.95 1.61 9.50
N ALA A 204 5.92 2.45 9.37
CA ALA A 204 4.63 2.23 9.98
C ALA A 204 3.84 1.13 9.25
N ARG A 205 3.37 0.10 9.96
CA ARG A 205 2.41 -0.89 9.45
C ARG A 205 1.04 -0.23 9.29
N HIS A 206 0.75 0.26 8.10
CA HIS A 206 -0.45 1.02 7.76
C HIS A 206 -0.95 0.62 6.37
N ILE A 207 -2.20 0.16 6.31
CA ILE A 207 -2.85 -0.28 5.07
C ILE A 207 -3.64 0.89 4.47
N MET A 208 -3.41 1.22 3.21
CA MET A 208 -4.03 2.35 2.52
C MET A 208 -4.90 1.81 1.37
N VAL A 209 -6.21 1.87 1.54
CA VAL A 209 -7.21 1.36 0.58
C VAL A 209 -7.60 2.48 -0.37
N TYR A 210 -7.02 2.50 -1.56
CA TYR A 210 -7.31 3.49 -2.60
C TYR A 210 -8.16 2.88 -3.71
N THR A 211 -9.39 3.36 -3.85
CA THR A 211 -10.32 2.87 -4.89
C THR A 211 -10.47 3.86 -6.04
N HIS A 212 -11.18 3.47 -7.11
CA HIS A 212 -11.38 4.30 -8.32
C HIS A 212 -10.03 4.67 -8.94
N ASP A 213 -9.29 3.64 -9.35
CA ASP A 213 -7.86 3.69 -9.63
C ASP A 213 -7.45 4.23 -11.01
N SER A 214 -8.40 4.49 -11.90
CA SER A 214 -8.13 4.82 -13.31
C SER A 214 -9.29 5.55 -13.98
N ILE A 215 -9.16 5.81 -15.29
CA ILE A 215 -10.27 6.22 -16.18
C ILE A 215 -11.48 5.27 -16.13
N GLY A 216 -11.31 4.04 -15.63
CA GLY A 216 -12.40 3.08 -15.38
C GLY A 216 -13.46 3.58 -14.40
N LEU A 217 -13.21 4.68 -13.68
CA LEU A 217 -14.24 5.32 -12.87
C LEU A 217 -15.28 6.08 -13.70
N GLY A 218 -14.97 6.48 -14.94
CA GLY A 218 -15.93 7.11 -15.85
C GLY A 218 -16.22 8.58 -15.56
N GLU A 219 -17.48 8.89 -15.30
CA GLU A 219 -18.10 10.19 -15.54
C GLU A 219 -17.58 11.34 -14.66
N ASP A 220 -16.99 11.06 -13.49
CA ASP A 220 -16.44 12.12 -12.62
C ASP A 220 -15.27 12.87 -13.29
N GLY A 221 -14.66 12.28 -14.32
CA GLY A 221 -13.76 12.98 -15.24
C GLY A 221 -12.34 13.23 -14.70
N PRO A 222 -11.56 14.08 -15.39
CA PRO A 222 -10.10 14.18 -15.20
C PRO A 222 -9.67 14.64 -13.82
N THR A 223 -10.54 15.30 -13.05
CA THR A 223 -10.23 15.74 -11.68
C THR A 223 -10.23 14.58 -10.68
N HIS A 224 -10.81 13.43 -11.04
CA HIS A 224 -10.93 12.25 -10.18
C HIS A 224 -10.16 11.06 -10.73
N GLN A 225 -9.90 11.01 -12.04
CA GLN A 225 -9.28 9.89 -12.73
C GLN A 225 -7.76 9.88 -12.51
N PRO A 226 -7.23 8.90 -11.75
CA PRO A 226 -5.79 8.80 -11.54
C PRO A 226 -5.07 8.44 -12.84
N VAL A 227 -3.89 9.00 -13.03
CA VAL A 227 -2.98 8.71 -14.15
C VAL A 227 -1.57 8.43 -13.62
N GLU A 228 -0.98 9.37 -12.88
CA GLU A 228 0.41 9.33 -12.41
C GLU A 228 0.57 8.89 -10.94
N GLN A 229 -0.52 8.84 -10.18
CA GLN A 229 -0.49 8.62 -8.73
C GLN A 229 0.13 7.26 -8.38
N LEU A 230 -0.15 6.22 -9.16
CA LEU A 230 0.44 4.90 -8.97
C LEU A 230 1.96 4.90 -9.20
N ALA A 231 2.44 5.58 -10.24
CA ALA A 231 3.88 5.72 -10.49
C ALA A 231 4.57 6.50 -9.36
N SER A 232 3.94 7.58 -8.88
CA SER A 232 4.42 8.35 -7.72
C SER A 232 4.60 7.46 -6.48
N LEU A 233 3.62 6.60 -6.18
CA LEU A 233 3.67 5.66 -5.07
C LEU A 233 4.75 4.59 -5.27
N ARG A 234 4.87 4.00 -6.47
CA ARG A 234 5.88 2.99 -6.82
C ARG A 234 7.31 3.52 -6.71
N LEU A 235 7.52 4.80 -6.99
CA LEU A 235 8.83 5.47 -6.86
C LEU A 235 9.14 5.92 -5.43
N THR A 236 8.26 5.70 -4.46
CA THR A 236 8.49 6.06 -3.06
C THR A 236 9.28 4.97 -2.34
N PRO A 237 10.45 5.28 -1.75
CA PRO A 237 11.22 4.31 -0.98
C PRO A 237 10.40 3.69 0.15
N ASN A 238 10.54 2.38 0.35
CA ASN A 238 9.85 1.58 1.37
C ASN A 238 8.30 1.57 1.27
N MET A 239 7.72 2.04 0.18
CA MET A 239 6.30 1.88 -0.11
C MET A 239 6.04 0.53 -0.78
N SER A 240 5.03 -0.21 -0.30
CA SER A 240 4.50 -1.38 -0.99
C SER A 240 3.23 -1.00 -1.72
N ASN A 241 3.09 -1.39 -3.00
CA ASN A 241 1.92 -1.05 -3.80
C ASN A 241 1.39 -2.30 -4.52
N TRP A 242 0.09 -2.53 -4.42
CA TRP A 242 -0.59 -3.66 -5.03
C TRP A 242 -1.75 -3.18 -5.89
N ARG A 243 -1.70 -3.47 -7.20
CA ARG A 243 -2.81 -3.26 -8.16
C ARG A 243 -3.33 -4.61 -8.65
N PRO A 244 -4.18 -5.29 -7.86
CA PRO A 244 -4.64 -6.65 -8.13
C PRO A 244 -5.61 -6.73 -9.31
N CYS A 245 -5.47 -7.77 -10.13
CA CYS A 245 -6.29 -7.96 -11.33
C CYS A 245 -7.64 -8.64 -11.10
N ASP A 246 -7.84 -9.26 -9.94
CA ASP A 246 -9.08 -9.96 -9.58
C ASP A 246 -9.22 -10.11 -8.06
N GLN A 247 -10.26 -10.83 -7.62
CA GLN A 247 -10.51 -11.05 -6.20
C GLN A 247 -9.43 -11.89 -5.49
N VAL A 248 -8.73 -12.77 -6.21
CA VAL A 248 -7.69 -13.64 -5.65
C VAL A 248 -6.45 -12.82 -5.37
N GLU A 249 -5.97 -12.03 -6.35
CA GLU A 249 -4.86 -11.11 -6.14
C GLU A 249 -5.21 -10.07 -5.06
N THR A 250 -6.47 -9.63 -4.97
CA THR A 250 -6.91 -8.68 -3.94
C THR A 250 -6.79 -9.27 -2.54
N ALA A 251 -7.19 -10.53 -2.34
CA ALA A 251 -7.06 -11.21 -1.05
C ALA A 251 -5.58 -11.41 -0.67
N ILE A 252 -4.74 -11.79 -1.63
CA ILE A 252 -3.29 -11.95 -1.43
C ILE A 252 -2.63 -10.61 -1.11
N ALA A 253 -3.03 -9.52 -1.76
CA ALA A 253 -2.56 -8.17 -1.47
C ALA A 253 -2.93 -7.72 -0.04
N TRP A 254 -4.16 -8.00 0.41
CA TRP A 254 -4.57 -7.74 1.80
C TRP A 254 -3.74 -8.56 2.80
N LYS A 255 -3.53 -9.86 2.53
CA LYS A 255 -2.68 -10.72 3.37
C LYS A 255 -1.27 -10.13 3.47
N ALA A 256 -0.66 -9.78 2.34
CA ALA A 256 0.66 -9.17 2.28
C ALA A 256 0.72 -7.84 3.04
N ALA A 257 -0.33 -7.01 2.95
CA ALA A 257 -0.42 -5.73 3.66
C ALA A 257 -0.47 -5.90 5.19
N ILE A 258 -1.21 -6.90 5.67
CA ILE A 258 -1.35 -7.22 7.10
C ILE A 258 -0.04 -7.79 7.67
N GLU A 259 0.63 -8.66 6.91
CA GLU A 259 1.90 -9.29 7.26
C GLU A 259 3.11 -8.36 7.19
N ARG A 260 2.93 -7.15 6.65
CA ARG A 260 4.01 -6.20 6.49
C ARG A 260 4.22 -5.35 7.75
N HIS A 261 5.21 -5.69 8.56
CA HIS A 261 5.52 -4.95 9.80
C HIS A 261 6.48 -3.77 9.64
N ASP A 262 7.13 -3.63 8.49
CA ASP A 262 8.24 -2.70 8.27
C ASP A 262 7.92 -1.54 7.31
N GLY A 263 6.64 -1.31 7.05
CA GLY A 263 6.17 -0.16 6.30
C GLY A 263 4.73 -0.30 5.78
N PRO A 264 4.24 0.73 5.07
CA PRO A 264 2.86 0.81 4.62
C PRO A 264 2.62 0.04 3.32
N THR A 265 1.37 -0.32 3.08
CA THR A 265 0.94 -0.94 1.82
C THR A 265 -0.25 -0.20 1.24
N ALA A 266 -0.16 0.25 -0.01
CA ALA A 266 -1.28 0.78 -0.75
C ALA A 266 -1.92 -0.31 -1.62
N LEU A 267 -3.24 -0.43 -1.50
CA LEU A 267 -4.09 -1.28 -2.34
C LEU A 267 -4.78 -0.38 -3.36
N ILE A 268 -4.63 -0.69 -4.64
CA ILE A 268 -5.04 0.12 -5.79
C ILE A 268 -6.20 -0.60 -6.49
N LEU A 269 -7.41 -0.10 -6.32
CA LEU A 269 -8.63 -0.90 -6.51
C LEU A 269 -9.61 -0.26 -7.50
N SER A 270 -10.19 -1.09 -8.37
CA SER A 270 -11.07 -0.67 -9.45
C SER A 270 -12.46 -0.27 -8.96
N ARG A 271 -13.15 0.58 -9.75
CA ARG A 271 -14.59 0.83 -9.61
C ARG A 271 -15.41 -0.29 -10.25
N GLN A 272 -14.97 -0.69 -11.44
CA GLN A 272 -15.56 -1.64 -12.38
C GLN A 272 -15.17 -3.09 -12.10
N SER A 273 -16.01 -4.03 -12.54
CA SER A 273 -15.78 -5.47 -12.35
C SER A 273 -14.60 -6.01 -13.15
N LEU A 274 -13.85 -6.93 -12.57
CA LEU A 274 -12.66 -7.55 -13.18
C LEU A 274 -12.88 -9.06 -13.35
N ALA A 275 -12.49 -9.62 -14.50
CA ALA A 275 -12.56 -11.07 -14.69
C ALA A 275 -11.50 -11.80 -13.85
N GLN A 276 -11.91 -12.84 -13.12
CA GLN A 276 -10.99 -13.70 -12.42
C GLN A 276 -10.18 -14.57 -13.38
N GLN A 277 -8.86 -14.61 -13.15
CA GLN A 277 -7.95 -15.42 -13.95
C GLN A 277 -7.84 -16.84 -13.40
N SER A 278 -7.69 -17.81 -14.31
CA SER A 278 -7.35 -19.19 -13.94
C SER A 278 -5.89 -19.26 -13.51
N ARG A 279 -5.62 -19.95 -12.40
CA ARG A 279 -4.27 -20.20 -11.89
C ARG A 279 -4.15 -21.65 -11.47
N ASP A 280 -3.01 -22.27 -11.74
CA ASP A 280 -2.61 -23.49 -11.05
C ASP A 280 -2.10 -23.18 -9.63
N ALA A 281 -1.69 -24.22 -8.90
CA ALA A 281 -1.21 -24.08 -7.52
C ALA A 281 0.09 -23.26 -7.41
N GLN A 282 0.99 -23.37 -8.40
CA GLN A 282 2.26 -22.64 -8.40
C GLN A 282 2.03 -21.16 -8.70
N GLN A 283 1.23 -20.85 -9.71
CA GLN A 283 0.83 -19.49 -10.06
C GLN A 283 0.10 -18.80 -8.90
N LEU A 284 -0.78 -19.53 -8.20
CA LEU A 284 -1.48 -19.01 -7.02
C LEU A 284 -0.50 -18.62 -5.91
N ALA A 285 0.54 -19.43 -5.67
CA ALA A 285 1.61 -19.11 -4.72
C ALA A 285 2.48 -17.93 -5.19
N ASP A 286 2.76 -17.86 -6.50
CA ASP A 286 3.62 -16.84 -7.09
C ASP A 286 3.00 -15.44 -7.16
N VAL A 287 1.67 -15.29 -6.99
CA VAL A 287 1.06 -13.96 -6.81
C VAL A 287 1.72 -13.18 -5.68
N ALA A 288 2.08 -13.86 -4.58
CA ALA A 288 2.75 -13.25 -3.43
C ALA A 288 4.17 -12.75 -3.74
N ARG A 289 4.74 -13.12 -4.91
CA ARG A 289 6.04 -12.68 -5.39
C ARG A 289 5.97 -11.41 -6.24
N GLY A 290 4.80 -10.80 -6.35
CA GLY A 290 4.57 -9.46 -6.92
C GLY A 290 4.54 -9.41 -8.45
N GLY A 291 5.15 -10.38 -9.13
CA GLY A 291 5.12 -10.53 -10.58
C GLY A 291 5.36 -11.97 -11.00
N TYR A 292 4.48 -12.53 -11.80
CA TYR A 292 4.50 -13.96 -12.14
C TYR A 292 3.93 -14.23 -13.53
N VAL A 293 4.29 -15.39 -14.09
CA VAL A 293 3.79 -15.85 -15.39
C VAL A 293 2.37 -16.37 -15.24
N LEU A 294 1.40 -15.66 -15.84
CA LEU A 294 -0.01 -16.03 -15.80
C LEU A 294 -0.42 -16.89 -17.00
N LYS A 295 0.08 -16.53 -18.18
CA LYS A 295 -0.07 -17.31 -19.41
C LYS A 295 1.29 -17.46 -20.06
N ASP A 296 1.52 -18.59 -20.71
CA ASP A 296 2.78 -18.87 -21.37
C ASP A 296 2.54 -19.69 -22.64
N GLY A 297 3.55 -19.75 -23.50
CA GLY A 297 3.58 -20.66 -24.65
C GLY A 297 4.69 -21.70 -24.51
N ASP A 298 4.80 -22.60 -25.48
CA ASP A 298 5.90 -23.56 -25.52
C ASP A 298 7.23 -22.89 -25.94
N GLY A 299 8.27 -23.09 -25.14
CA GLY A 299 9.62 -22.60 -25.42
C GLY A 299 9.86 -21.14 -24.98
N VAL A 300 10.85 -20.48 -25.60
CA VAL A 300 11.20 -19.09 -25.29
C VAL A 300 10.17 -18.15 -25.95
N PRO A 301 9.54 -17.23 -25.19
CA PRO A 301 8.56 -16.32 -25.77
C PRO A 301 9.22 -15.33 -26.75
N GLU A 302 8.51 -15.03 -27.83
CA GLU A 302 8.86 -13.99 -28.80
C GLU A 302 8.39 -12.61 -28.33
N LEU A 303 7.35 -12.58 -27.49
CA LEU A 303 6.76 -11.38 -26.91
C LEU A 303 6.34 -11.66 -25.46
N ILE A 304 6.62 -10.72 -24.57
CA ILE A 304 6.09 -10.71 -23.21
C ILE A 304 5.14 -9.53 -23.05
N ILE A 305 3.89 -9.80 -22.71
CA ILE A 305 2.90 -8.79 -22.33
C ILE A 305 2.89 -8.68 -20.81
N ILE A 306 3.12 -7.48 -20.27
CA ILE A 306 3.15 -7.18 -18.85
C ILE A 306 1.94 -6.32 -18.52
N ALA A 307 1.10 -6.75 -17.59
CA ALA A 307 -0.11 -6.01 -17.23
C ALA A 307 -0.38 -6.03 -15.73
N THR A 308 -1.21 -5.10 -15.27
CA THR A 308 -1.66 -4.98 -13.88
C THR A 308 -3.15 -4.71 -13.82
N GLY A 309 -3.79 -4.98 -12.67
CA GLY A 309 -5.16 -4.56 -12.42
C GLY A 309 -6.14 -4.96 -13.53
N SER A 310 -6.98 -4.01 -13.94
CA SER A 310 -8.01 -4.21 -14.95
C SER A 310 -7.49 -4.58 -16.34
N GLU A 311 -6.24 -4.27 -16.66
CA GLU A 311 -5.68 -4.48 -18.00
C GLU A 311 -5.18 -5.91 -18.22
N VAL A 312 -5.12 -6.75 -17.18
CA VAL A 312 -4.74 -8.16 -17.32
C VAL A 312 -5.76 -8.94 -18.17
N GLU A 313 -7.05 -8.65 -18.07
CA GLU A 313 -8.08 -9.27 -18.93
C GLU A 313 -7.81 -8.99 -20.42
N LEU A 314 -7.40 -7.75 -20.72
CA LEU A 314 -7.04 -7.32 -22.07
C LEU A 314 -5.74 -8.00 -22.57
N ALA A 315 -4.73 -8.11 -21.70
CA ALA A 315 -3.48 -8.81 -22.01
C ALA A 315 -3.71 -10.31 -22.32
N VAL A 316 -4.57 -10.97 -21.55
CA VAL A 316 -4.92 -12.38 -21.76
C VAL A 316 -5.70 -12.58 -23.06
N SER A 317 -6.63 -11.68 -23.40
CA SER A 317 -7.35 -11.74 -24.68
C SER A 317 -6.41 -11.60 -25.90
N ALA A 318 -5.40 -10.72 -25.80
CA ALA A 318 -4.37 -10.61 -26.83
C ALA A 318 -3.50 -11.87 -26.93
N TRP A 319 -3.14 -12.46 -25.78
CA TRP A 319 -2.42 -13.73 -25.74
C TRP A 319 -3.19 -14.87 -26.40
N GLU A 320 -4.50 -15.01 -26.17
CA GLU A 320 -5.32 -16.04 -26.80
C GLU A 320 -5.29 -15.92 -28.32
N THR A 321 -5.47 -14.70 -28.84
CA THR A 321 -5.45 -14.41 -30.28
C THR A 321 -4.09 -14.70 -30.90
N LEU A 322 -3.01 -14.17 -30.32
CA LEU A 322 -1.65 -14.34 -30.85
C LEU A 322 -1.17 -15.80 -30.75
N SER A 323 -1.57 -16.52 -29.70
CA SER A 323 -1.26 -17.95 -29.55
C SER A 323 -2.00 -18.79 -30.58
N ALA A 324 -3.25 -18.44 -30.91
CA ALA A 324 -3.98 -19.08 -32.01
C ALA A 324 -3.35 -18.83 -33.39
N GLU A 325 -2.63 -17.72 -33.54
CA GLU A 325 -1.78 -17.40 -34.71
C GLU A 325 -0.43 -18.13 -34.70
N GLY A 326 -0.15 -18.96 -33.68
CA GLY A 326 1.09 -19.71 -33.54
C GLY A 326 2.27 -18.89 -33.02
N ARG A 327 2.03 -17.68 -32.47
CA ARG A 327 3.09 -16.89 -31.83
C ARG A 327 3.34 -17.39 -30.41
N ARG A 328 4.61 -17.39 -29.99
CA ARG A 328 4.98 -17.70 -28.61
C ARG A 328 4.88 -16.44 -27.76
N VAL A 329 3.74 -16.26 -27.10
CA VAL A 329 3.48 -15.08 -26.26
C VAL A 329 3.38 -15.49 -24.80
N ARG A 330 3.93 -14.66 -23.92
CA ARG A 330 3.80 -14.79 -22.47
C ARG A 330 3.02 -13.62 -21.90
N VAL A 331 2.17 -13.86 -20.91
CA VAL A 331 1.52 -12.83 -20.10
C VAL A 331 2.07 -12.88 -18.68
N VAL A 332 2.58 -11.75 -18.21
CA VAL A 332 3.02 -11.53 -16.84
C VAL A 332 2.01 -10.63 -16.13
N SER A 333 1.39 -11.13 -15.07
CA SER A 333 0.66 -10.28 -14.12
C SER A 333 1.67 -9.70 -13.14
N LEU A 334 1.71 -8.37 -13.01
CA LEU A 334 2.67 -7.64 -12.16
C LEU A 334 1.95 -6.81 -11.08
N PRO A 335 1.17 -7.43 -10.16
CA PRO A 335 0.36 -6.71 -9.18
C PRO A 335 1.19 -5.83 -8.24
N SER A 336 2.43 -6.21 -7.92
CA SER A 336 3.32 -5.42 -7.05
C SER A 336 4.75 -5.40 -7.57
N THR A 337 5.13 -4.26 -8.14
CA THR A 337 6.46 -4.04 -8.71
C THR A 337 7.55 -4.06 -7.64
N ASP A 338 7.30 -3.49 -6.46
CA ASP A 338 8.30 -3.43 -5.40
C ASP A 338 8.54 -4.80 -4.72
N VAL A 339 7.52 -5.67 -4.70
CA VAL A 339 7.68 -7.05 -4.23
C VAL A 339 8.40 -7.90 -5.28
N PHE A 340 8.09 -7.69 -6.57
CA PHE A 340 8.79 -8.34 -7.68
C PHE A 340 10.28 -7.96 -7.72
N ASP A 341 10.61 -6.68 -7.58
CA ASP A 341 11.99 -6.19 -7.61
C ASP A 341 12.85 -6.75 -6.46
N ARG A 342 12.21 -7.08 -5.32
CA ARG A 342 12.87 -7.69 -4.15
C ARG A 342 13.13 -9.18 -4.32
N GLN A 343 12.54 -9.82 -5.32
CA GLN A 343 12.83 -11.23 -5.61
C GLN A 343 14.29 -11.39 -6.07
N ASP A 344 14.82 -12.58 -5.84
CA ASP A 344 16.16 -12.91 -6.33
C ASP A 344 16.27 -12.77 -7.87
N ALA A 345 17.51 -12.62 -8.34
CA ALA A 345 17.75 -12.40 -9.76
C ALA A 345 17.28 -13.58 -10.64
N ALA A 346 17.35 -14.82 -10.14
CA ALA A 346 16.95 -16.00 -10.90
C ALA A 346 15.44 -16.02 -11.15
N TYR A 347 14.63 -15.67 -10.15
CA TYR A 347 13.20 -15.56 -10.32
C TYR A 347 12.81 -14.44 -11.28
N ARG A 348 13.40 -13.23 -11.12
CA ARG A 348 13.13 -12.11 -12.02
C ARG A 348 13.48 -12.46 -13.47
N GLU A 349 14.59 -13.16 -13.70
CA GLU A 349 14.98 -13.67 -15.02
C GLU A 349 14.01 -14.74 -15.54
N SER A 350 13.51 -15.63 -14.68
CA SER A 350 12.53 -16.64 -15.11
C SER A 350 11.19 -16.04 -15.56
N VAL A 351 10.81 -14.86 -15.02
CA VAL A 351 9.57 -14.16 -15.37
C VAL A 351 9.79 -13.24 -16.58
N LEU A 352 10.83 -12.40 -16.54
CA LEU A 352 11.18 -11.41 -17.56
C LEU A 352 12.59 -11.65 -18.14
N PRO A 353 12.79 -12.73 -18.92
CA PRO A 353 14.11 -13.11 -19.42
C PRO A 353 14.74 -11.98 -20.24
N ALA A 354 16.01 -11.66 -19.96
CA ALA A 354 16.72 -10.56 -20.60
C ALA A 354 16.88 -10.77 -22.11
N ALA A 355 16.88 -12.02 -22.58
CA ALA A 355 16.93 -12.37 -24.00
C ALA A 355 15.69 -11.94 -24.80
N VAL A 356 14.56 -11.65 -24.14
CA VAL A 356 13.30 -11.28 -24.80
C VAL A 356 13.06 -9.79 -24.60
N SER A 357 13.52 -8.98 -25.56
CA SER A 357 13.40 -7.52 -25.55
C SER A 357 12.07 -7.00 -26.09
N ALA A 358 11.34 -7.79 -26.88
CA ALA A 358 9.99 -7.48 -27.32
C ALA A 358 9.04 -7.62 -26.12
N ARG A 359 8.72 -6.48 -25.51
CA ARG A 359 7.88 -6.39 -24.32
C ARG A 359 6.82 -5.33 -24.52
N LEU A 360 5.58 -5.67 -24.18
CA LEU A 360 4.43 -4.76 -24.23
C LEU A 360 3.88 -4.57 -22.82
N ALA A 361 3.96 -3.37 -22.27
CA ALA A 361 3.27 -3.04 -21.01
C ALA A 361 1.87 -2.50 -21.29
N ILE A 362 0.88 -2.91 -20.48
CA ILE A 362 -0.51 -2.44 -20.57
C ILE A 362 -1.00 -2.05 -19.17
N GLU A 363 -1.26 -0.76 -18.96
CA GLU A 363 -1.81 -0.23 -17.71
C GLU A 363 -2.52 1.10 -17.95
N ALA A 364 -3.72 1.27 -17.40
CA ALA A 364 -4.46 2.53 -17.43
C ALA A 364 -3.88 3.56 -16.43
N GLY A 365 -2.60 3.89 -16.61
CA GLY A 365 -1.80 4.85 -15.85
C GLY A 365 -0.66 5.41 -16.71
N ILE A 366 0.14 6.31 -16.15
CA ILE A 366 1.18 7.05 -16.90
C ILE A 366 2.21 6.10 -17.55
N ALA A 367 2.40 6.24 -18.86
CA ALA A 367 3.21 5.31 -19.66
C ALA A 367 4.67 5.25 -19.21
N ASP A 368 5.29 6.40 -18.89
CA ASP A 368 6.74 6.50 -18.65
C ASP A 368 7.28 5.62 -17.51
N TYR A 369 6.44 5.22 -16.56
CA TYR A 369 6.83 4.28 -15.51
C TYR A 369 7.34 2.95 -16.08
N TRP A 370 6.74 2.50 -17.19
CA TRP A 370 6.91 1.15 -17.71
C TRP A 370 8.23 0.92 -18.44
N TYR A 371 8.96 1.97 -18.82
CA TYR A 371 10.30 1.85 -19.42
C TYR A 371 11.26 1.00 -18.56
N LYS A 372 11.07 1.00 -17.24
CA LYS A 372 11.82 0.13 -16.32
C LYS A 372 11.76 -1.36 -16.68
N TYR A 373 10.62 -1.84 -17.18
CA TYR A 373 10.39 -3.26 -17.46
C TYR A 373 10.41 -3.58 -18.95
N VAL A 374 10.04 -2.64 -19.82
CA VAL A 374 10.01 -2.86 -21.29
C VAL A 374 11.28 -2.40 -22.02
N GLY A 375 12.11 -1.57 -21.38
CA GLY A 375 13.31 -1.02 -22.00
C GLY A 375 13.01 -0.08 -23.17
N LEU A 376 14.02 0.14 -24.03
CA LEU A 376 13.91 1.06 -25.18
C LEU A 376 13.39 0.39 -26.46
N ASN A 377 13.23 -0.94 -26.46
CA ASN A 377 12.82 -1.75 -27.61
C ASN A 377 11.42 -2.34 -27.45
N GLY A 378 10.76 -2.07 -26.32
CA GLY A 378 9.38 -2.47 -26.09
C GLY A 378 8.37 -1.40 -26.51
N ALA A 379 7.10 -1.67 -26.23
CA ALA A 379 5.99 -0.74 -26.40
C ALA A 379 5.16 -0.65 -25.11
N ILE A 380 4.40 0.44 -24.98
CA ILE A 380 3.59 0.73 -23.81
C ILE A 380 2.21 1.19 -24.29
N ILE A 381 1.16 0.55 -23.80
CA ILE A 381 -0.22 1.03 -23.87
C ILE A 381 -0.55 1.56 -22.49
N GLY A 382 -0.49 2.89 -22.38
CA GLY A 382 -0.77 3.61 -21.15
C GLY A 382 -1.21 5.03 -21.45
N MET A 383 -1.57 5.75 -20.40
CA MET A 383 -1.98 7.15 -20.47
C MET A 383 -0.77 8.06 -20.70
N THR A 384 -0.96 9.15 -21.45
CA THR A 384 0.06 10.20 -21.72
C THR A 384 -0.45 11.62 -21.46
N GLY A 385 -1.69 11.73 -20.98
CA GLY A 385 -2.34 12.97 -20.57
C GLY A 385 -3.44 12.67 -19.54
N PHE A 386 -4.16 13.70 -19.13
CA PHE A 386 -5.35 13.55 -18.29
C PHE A 386 -6.46 12.79 -19.01
N GLY A 387 -7.41 12.26 -18.23
CA GLY A 387 -8.61 11.63 -18.79
C GLY A 387 -9.68 12.63 -19.21
N GLU A 388 -10.91 12.14 -19.38
CA GLU A 388 -12.07 12.92 -19.85
C GLU A 388 -13.33 12.50 -19.10
N SER A 389 -14.35 13.35 -19.07
CA SER A 389 -15.66 12.99 -18.48
C SER A 389 -16.53 12.28 -19.53
N ALA A 390 -16.60 10.96 -19.43
CA ALA A 390 -17.46 10.09 -20.25
C ALA A 390 -17.65 8.72 -19.58
N PRO A 391 -18.59 7.88 -20.06
CA PRO A 391 -18.69 6.49 -19.61
C PRO A 391 -17.36 5.74 -19.78
N ALA A 392 -17.00 4.90 -18.80
CA ALA A 392 -15.71 4.23 -18.74
C ALA A 392 -15.35 3.43 -20.01
N GLU A 393 -16.33 2.75 -20.63
CA GLU A 393 -16.13 1.99 -21.86
C GLU A 393 -15.66 2.88 -23.03
N GLU A 394 -16.25 4.08 -23.16
CA GLU A 394 -15.87 5.05 -24.19
C GLU A 394 -14.49 5.65 -23.91
N LEU A 395 -14.14 5.86 -22.64
CA LEU A 395 -12.79 6.30 -22.26
C LEU A 395 -11.73 5.24 -22.60
N PHE A 396 -11.97 3.97 -22.27
CA PHE A 396 -11.03 2.90 -22.63
C PHE A 396 -10.84 2.81 -24.16
N LYS A 397 -11.90 2.96 -24.95
CA LYS A 397 -11.80 3.03 -26.42
C LYS A 397 -10.98 4.25 -26.88
N LEU A 398 -11.32 5.44 -26.37
CA LEU A 398 -10.67 6.71 -26.73
C LEU A 398 -9.16 6.68 -26.47
N PHE A 399 -8.75 6.15 -25.31
CA PHE A 399 -7.35 6.08 -24.90
C PHE A 399 -6.62 4.81 -25.36
N GLY A 400 -7.23 4.00 -26.23
CA GLY A 400 -6.57 2.88 -26.91
C GLY A 400 -6.44 1.60 -26.08
N PHE A 401 -7.20 1.42 -25.01
CA PHE A 401 -7.29 0.16 -24.26
C PHE A 401 -8.29 -0.79 -24.93
N THR A 402 -8.01 -1.16 -26.17
CA THR A 402 -8.84 -2.04 -27.00
C THR A 402 -8.04 -3.24 -27.47
N ALA A 403 -8.73 -4.36 -27.76
CA ALA A 403 -8.09 -5.56 -28.26
C ALA A 403 -7.31 -5.29 -29.56
N ASP A 404 -7.89 -4.51 -30.47
CA ASP A 404 -7.27 -4.17 -31.76
C ASP A 404 -5.95 -3.41 -31.60
N ASN A 405 -5.92 -2.37 -30.76
CA ASN A 405 -4.68 -1.60 -30.54
C ASN A 405 -3.60 -2.46 -29.85
N VAL A 406 -4.00 -3.33 -28.93
CA VAL A 406 -3.06 -4.27 -28.28
C VAL A 406 -2.45 -5.23 -29.29
N LEU A 407 -3.27 -5.82 -30.15
CA LEU A 407 -2.81 -6.72 -31.21
C LEU A 407 -1.93 -5.99 -32.23
N GLU A 408 -2.27 -4.76 -32.61
CA GLU A 408 -1.46 -3.93 -33.51
C GLU A 408 -0.07 -3.68 -32.92
N LYS A 409 0.02 -3.21 -31.67
CA LYS A 409 1.30 -2.95 -30.98
C LYS A 409 2.10 -4.24 -30.79
N ALA A 410 1.43 -5.33 -30.40
CA ALA A 410 2.07 -6.63 -30.22
C ALA A 410 2.67 -7.15 -31.54
N ARG A 411 1.91 -7.11 -32.64
CA ARG A 411 2.40 -7.53 -33.96
C ARG A 411 3.54 -6.64 -34.45
N GLY A 412 3.48 -5.33 -34.22
CA GLY A 412 4.57 -4.40 -34.55
C GLY A 412 5.89 -4.72 -33.84
N LEU A 413 5.85 -5.25 -32.61
CA LEU A 413 7.06 -5.71 -31.89
C LEU A 413 7.60 -7.05 -32.41
N LEU A 414 6.74 -7.84 -33.05
CA LEU A 414 7.02 -9.20 -33.49
C LEU A 414 7.58 -9.29 -34.92
N GLY A 415 7.63 -8.16 -35.65
CA GLY A 415 8.10 -8.07 -37.03
C GLY A 415 6.99 -8.31 -38.03
#